data_AF-A0A7J3NNG7-F1
#
_entry.id   AF-A0A7J3NNG7-F1
#
_cell.length_a   1.000
_cell.length_b   1.000
_cell.length_c   1.000
_cell.angle_alpha   90.00
_cell.angle_beta   90.00
_cell.angle_gamma   90.00
#
_symmetry.space_group_name_H-M   'P 1'
#
loop_
_entity.id
_entity.type
_entity.pdbx_description
1 polymer ?
#
loop_
_entity_poly.entity_id
_entity_poly.type
_entity_poly.pdbx_seq_one_letter_code
_entity_poly.pdbx_strand_id
1 'polypeptide(L)'
;MRKPCAFRDQSLREHTEGCLRVFEAFAEKNKDYFEVVSRRLNAALEMGGRVKPEGVEEMAGLAILFHDVGKAYNHFQRWFDDSCACRKDKVAFQYHEVASAAMCYKFAEKHGWEREEKALTVLSVLNHHHASRNPFREAFTGDEYIKKKVHKIVGSGFCEGDLPELFKTCGVHLSELVLNSSDVSGFFSWLGGGLRKHSWLKLYILVMYPLIIADNLDAEQRGGIMSKSRKMFVRELKEVVGC
;
A
#
# COMPACT_ATOMS: atom_id res chain seq x y z
N MET A 1 7.11 -22.41 4.42
CA MET A 1 5.66 -22.13 4.25
C MET A 1 5.56 -20.88 3.42
N ARG A 2 4.73 -20.83 2.36
CA ARG A 2 4.62 -19.64 1.48
C ARG A 2 3.54 -18.65 1.89
N LYS A 3 2.77 -18.93 2.93
CA LYS A 3 1.81 -17.98 3.47
C LYS A 3 2.52 -16.83 4.20
N PRO A 4 1.90 -15.64 4.24
CA PRO A 4 0.62 -15.29 3.62
C PRO A 4 0.71 -15.11 2.09
N CYS A 5 -0.41 -15.25 1.39
CA CYS A 5 -0.49 -15.21 -0.08
C CYS A 5 -1.07 -13.87 -0.57
N ALA A 6 -0.43 -13.26 -1.57
CA ALA A 6 -0.96 -12.07 -2.25
C ALA A 6 -1.96 -12.46 -3.36
N PHE A 7 -1.66 -13.54 -4.06
CA PHE A 7 -2.44 -14.06 -5.18
C PHE A 7 -2.37 -15.59 -5.26
N ARG A 8 -3.06 -16.17 -6.25
CA ARG A 8 -2.87 -17.58 -6.60
C ARG A 8 -1.40 -17.78 -7.00
N ASP A 9 -0.78 -18.80 -6.42
CA ASP A 9 0.58 -19.28 -6.71
C ASP A 9 1.70 -18.25 -6.42
N GLN A 10 1.41 -17.17 -5.70
CA GLN A 10 2.39 -16.14 -5.32
C GLN A 10 2.21 -15.75 -3.84
N SER A 11 3.28 -15.88 -3.06
CA SER A 11 3.27 -15.39 -1.68
C SER A 11 3.22 -13.86 -1.63
N LEU A 12 2.76 -13.33 -0.50
CA LEU A 12 2.77 -11.91 -0.24
C LEU A 12 4.21 -11.39 -0.12
N ARG A 13 5.12 -12.18 0.45
CA ARG A 13 6.55 -11.86 0.47
C ARG A 13 7.11 -11.75 -0.95
N GLU A 14 6.91 -12.77 -1.79
CA GLU A 14 7.39 -12.80 -3.18
C GLU A 14 6.88 -11.59 -3.97
N HIS A 15 5.59 -11.25 -3.81
CA HIS A 15 4.99 -10.08 -4.45
C HIS A 15 5.62 -8.77 -3.96
N THR A 16 5.70 -8.56 -2.64
CA THR A 16 6.27 -7.33 -2.09
C THR A 16 7.75 -7.17 -2.44
N GLU A 17 8.55 -8.23 -2.37
CA GLU A 17 9.96 -8.20 -2.80
C GLU A 17 10.10 -7.89 -4.29
N GLY A 18 9.21 -8.40 -5.14
CA GLY A 18 9.16 -8.07 -6.56
C GLY A 18 8.85 -6.60 -6.82
N CYS A 19 7.86 -6.06 -6.12
CA CYS A 19 7.53 -4.63 -6.17
C CYS A 19 8.71 -3.75 -5.70
N LEU A 20 9.40 -4.14 -4.62
CA LEU A 20 10.57 -3.41 -4.11
C LEU A 20 11.73 -3.41 -5.13
N ARG A 21 12.02 -4.54 -5.79
CA ARG A 21 13.03 -4.59 -6.87
C ARG A 21 12.69 -3.67 -8.04
N VAL A 22 11.41 -3.63 -8.45
CA VAL A 22 10.96 -2.71 -9.50
C VAL A 22 11.13 -1.25 -9.05
N PHE A 23 10.85 -0.96 -7.79
CA PHE A 23 11.02 0.37 -7.22
C PHE A 23 12.47 0.80 -7.13
N GLU A 24 13.39 -0.10 -6.75
CA GLU A 24 14.83 0.16 -6.76
C GLU A 24 15.31 0.56 -8.16
N ALA A 25 14.90 -0.19 -9.19
CA ALA A 25 15.22 0.14 -10.59
C ALA A 25 14.60 1.50 -11.01
N PHE A 26 13.35 1.76 -10.61
CA PHE A 26 12.71 3.05 -10.84
C PHE A 26 13.51 4.20 -10.19
N ALA A 27 13.87 4.05 -8.92
CA ALA A 27 14.57 5.07 -8.14
C ALA A 27 15.98 5.35 -8.69
N GLU A 28 16.71 4.31 -9.07
CA GLU A 28 18.04 4.44 -9.67
C GLU A 28 18.01 5.22 -10.99
N LYS A 29 17.04 4.92 -11.84
CA LYS A 29 16.90 5.55 -13.17
C LYS A 29 16.27 6.95 -13.09
N ASN A 30 15.39 7.19 -12.13
CA ASN A 30 14.58 8.40 -12.05
C ASN A 30 14.90 9.24 -10.79
N LYS A 31 16.19 9.43 -10.45
CA LYS A 31 16.61 10.19 -9.25
C LYS A 31 15.98 11.58 -9.15
N ASP A 32 15.85 12.27 -10.30
CA ASP A 32 15.24 13.60 -10.37
C ASP A 32 13.74 13.60 -10.06
N TYR A 33 13.07 12.44 -10.10
CA TYR A 33 11.67 12.31 -9.75
C TYR A 33 11.42 12.78 -8.31
N PHE A 34 12.21 12.27 -7.36
CA PHE A 34 12.04 12.59 -5.95
C PHE A 34 12.36 14.06 -5.64
N GLU A 35 13.35 14.63 -6.34
CA GLU A 35 13.66 16.06 -6.28
C GLU A 35 12.48 16.92 -6.77
N VAL A 36 11.90 16.56 -7.92
CA VAL A 36 10.74 17.28 -8.49
C VAL A 36 9.52 17.14 -7.59
N VAL A 37 9.25 15.95 -7.05
CA VAL A 37 8.12 15.72 -6.15
C VAL A 37 8.32 16.49 -4.84
N SER A 38 9.50 16.44 -4.24
CA SER A 38 9.83 17.23 -3.05
C SER A 38 9.55 18.72 -3.27
N ARG A 39 10.03 19.30 -4.38
CA ARG A 39 9.75 20.70 -4.73
C ARG A 39 8.26 20.99 -4.89
N ARG A 40 7.50 20.08 -5.53
CA ARG A 40 6.04 20.24 -5.72
C ARG A 40 5.28 20.16 -4.40
N LEU A 41 5.66 19.24 -3.51
CA LEU A 41 5.07 19.14 -2.18
C LEU A 41 5.37 20.41 -1.39
N ASN A 42 6.63 20.83 -1.32
CA ASN A 42 7.04 22.03 -0.60
C ASN A 42 6.41 23.33 -1.14
N ALA A 43 6.08 23.39 -2.43
CA ALA A 43 5.35 24.51 -3.01
C ALA A 43 3.85 24.54 -2.65
N ALA A 44 3.27 23.39 -2.28
CA ALA A 44 1.85 23.24 -2.02
C ALA A 44 1.49 23.13 -0.53
N LEU A 45 2.43 22.75 0.33
CA LEU A 45 2.25 22.63 1.76
C LEU A 45 2.36 24.02 2.42
N GLU A 46 1.26 24.48 3.02
CA GLU A 46 1.12 25.89 3.40
C GLU A 46 1.95 26.32 4.62
N MET A 47 2.28 25.44 5.57
CA MET A 47 3.19 25.74 6.68
C MET A 47 3.72 24.43 7.31
N GLY A 48 5.02 24.36 7.64
CA GLY A 48 5.46 23.54 8.78
C GLY A 48 6.55 22.49 8.56
N GLY A 49 6.86 22.07 7.33
CA GLY A 49 7.90 21.05 7.11
C GLY A 49 8.39 21.00 5.68
N ARG A 50 9.71 20.93 5.49
CA ARG A 50 10.30 20.67 4.17
C ARG A 50 10.39 19.16 3.99
N VAL A 51 9.57 18.62 3.09
CA VAL A 51 9.72 17.23 2.64
C VAL A 51 10.95 17.17 1.75
N LYS A 52 11.99 16.43 2.18
CA LYS A 52 13.21 16.24 1.38
C LYS A 52 13.00 15.14 0.32
N PRO A 53 13.81 15.10 -0.76
CA PRO A 53 13.74 14.03 -1.76
C PRO A 53 13.82 12.64 -1.13
N GLU A 54 14.71 12.43 -0.16
CA GLU A 54 14.87 11.15 0.54
C GLU A 54 13.61 10.76 1.32
N GLY A 55 12.90 11.75 1.89
CA GLY A 55 11.61 11.52 2.54
C GLY A 55 10.54 11.11 1.54
N VAL A 56 10.55 11.64 0.31
CA VAL A 56 9.64 11.19 -0.75
C VAL A 56 9.92 9.75 -1.16
N GLU A 57 11.20 9.40 -1.32
CA GLU A 57 11.63 8.04 -1.63
C GLU A 57 11.22 7.06 -0.52
N GLU A 58 11.43 7.43 0.74
CA GLU A 58 10.99 6.65 1.91
C GLU A 58 9.48 6.46 1.94
N MET A 59 8.70 7.53 1.73
CA MET A 59 7.24 7.46 1.64
C MET A 59 6.79 6.49 0.53
N ALA A 60 7.42 6.52 -0.65
CA ALA A 60 7.09 5.63 -1.75
C ALA A 60 7.45 4.17 -1.45
N GLY A 61 8.64 3.92 -0.91
CA GLY A 61 9.09 2.58 -0.51
C GLY A 61 8.20 1.96 0.57
N LEU A 62 7.80 2.75 1.58
CA LEU A 62 6.86 2.29 2.60
C LEU A 62 5.47 2.07 2.02
N ALA A 63 4.98 2.94 1.14
CA ALA A 63 3.70 2.70 0.46
C ALA A 63 3.70 1.34 -0.27
N ILE A 64 4.81 0.96 -0.92
CA ILE A 64 5.01 -0.35 -1.54
C ILE A 64 5.01 -1.48 -0.51
N LEU A 65 5.79 -1.36 0.55
CA LEU A 65 5.87 -2.36 1.62
C LEU A 65 4.50 -2.65 2.23
N PHE A 66 3.67 -1.61 2.40
CA PHE A 66 2.39 -1.69 3.09
C PHE A 66 1.20 -2.00 2.18
N HIS A 67 1.21 -1.69 0.88
CA HIS A 67 -0.02 -1.61 0.09
C HIS A 67 -0.93 -2.85 0.19
N ASP A 68 -0.31 -4.04 0.21
CA ASP A 68 -1.00 -5.33 0.22
C ASP A 68 -0.92 -6.08 1.56
N VAL A 69 -0.29 -5.51 2.60
CA VAL A 69 -0.09 -6.22 3.88
C VAL A 69 -1.40 -6.63 4.55
N GLY A 70 -2.49 -5.87 4.32
CA GLY A 70 -3.83 -6.21 4.77
C GLY A 70 -4.36 -7.54 4.23
N LYS A 71 -3.78 -8.10 3.16
CA LYS A 71 -4.12 -9.45 2.68
C LYS A 71 -3.71 -10.53 3.67
N ALA A 72 -2.76 -10.27 4.57
CA ALA A 72 -2.26 -11.24 5.54
C ALA A 72 -3.27 -11.61 6.65
N TYR A 73 -4.43 -10.95 6.75
CA TYR A 73 -5.47 -11.38 7.71
C TYR A 73 -6.09 -12.73 7.33
N ASN A 74 -6.36 -13.58 8.33
CA ASN A 74 -6.93 -14.92 8.15
C ASN A 74 -8.28 -14.93 7.42
N HIS A 75 -8.99 -13.80 7.47
CA HIS A 75 -10.20 -13.55 6.68
C HIS A 75 -10.00 -13.92 5.19
N PHE A 76 -8.84 -13.55 4.64
CA PHE A 76 -8.46 -13.85 3.26
C PHE A 76 -7.63 -15.14 3.16
N GLN A 77 -6.66 -15.32 4.07
CA GLN A 77 -5.70 -16.43 3.99
C GLN A 77 -6.33 -17.82 4.13
N ARG A 78 -7.52 -17.92 4.73
CA ARG A 78 -8.31 -19.17 4.77
C ARG A 78 -8.68 -19.74 3.40
N TRP A 79 -8.60 -18.94 2.33
CA TRP A 79 -8.90 -19.40 0.97
C TRP A 79 -7.69 -20.02 0.25
N PHE A 80 -6.52 -20.00 0.90
CA PHE A 80 -5.28 -20.55 0.35
C PHE A 80 -4.79 -21.74 1.17
N ASP A 81 -4.12 -22.67 0.51
CA ASP A 81 -3.24 -23.62 1.19
C ASP A 81 -1.83 -23.04 1.40
N ASP A 82 -0.92 -23.86 1.94
CA ASP A 82 0.41 -23.40 2.35
C ASP A 82 1.38 -23.20 1.17
N SER A 83 0.95 -23.57 -0.04
CA SER A 83 1.60 -23.29 -1.32
C SER A 83 0.98 -22.12 -2.09
N CYS A 84 0.03 -21.40 -1.49
CA CYS A 84 -0.74 -20.35 -2.15
C CYS A 84 -1.62 -20.82 -3.31
N ALA A 85 -1.97 -22.10 -3.35
CA ALA A 85 -3.01 -22.55 -4.27
C ALA A 85 -4.40 -22.20 -3.70
N CYS A 86 -5.27 -21.69 -4.57
CA CYS A 86 -6.61 -21.26 -4.16
C CYS A 86 -7.53 -22.47 -3.96
N ARG A 87 -8.18 -22.54 -2.79
CA ARG A 87 -9.24 -23.52 -2.48
C ARG A 87 -10.59 -23.18 -3.14
N LYS A 88 -10.66 -22.06 -3.86
CA LYS A 88 -11.84 -21.57 -4.58
C LYS A 88 -11.46 -21.04 -5.95
N ASP A 89 -12.43 -21.03 -6.87
CA ASP A 89 -12.27 -20.48 -8.23
C ASP A 89 -12.07 -18.97 -8.25
N LYS A 90 -12.62 -18.26 -7.26
CA LYS A 90 -12.46 -16.80 -7.10
C LYS A 90 -12.13 -16.43 -5.67
N VAL A 91 -11.08 -15.64 -5.51
CA VAL A 91 -10.62 -15.06 -4.25
C VAL A 91 -10.76 -13.54 -4.36
N ALA A 92 -11.35 -12.90 -3.35
CA ALA A 92 -11.58 -11.45 -3.34
C ALA A 92 -11.02 -10.81 -2.08
N PHE A 93 -10.00 -9.98 -2.24
CA PHE A 93 -9.42 -9.19 -1.15
C PHE A 93 -10.19 -7.88 -0.98
N GLN A 94 -11.48 -7.94 -0.66
CA GLN A 94 -12.25 -6.70 -0.47
C GLN A 94 -11.82 -6.00 0.81
N TYR A 95 -11.49 -4.71 0.73
CA TYR A 95 -11.06 -3.86 1.85
C TYR A 95 -9.68 -4.19 2.46
N HIS A 96 -8.86 -4.98 1.77
CA HIS A 96 -7.48 -5.19 2.21
C HIS A 96 -6.71 -3.87 2.18
N GLU A 97 -6.98 -3.00 1.21
CA GLU A 97 -6.41 -1.67 1.06
C GLU A 97 -6.68 -0.79 2.29
N VAL A 98 -7.84 -0.95 2.94
CA VAL A 98 -8.21 -0.19 4.14
C VAL A 98 -7.46 -0.72 5.36
N ALA A 99 -7.32 -2.04 5.48
CA ALA A 99 -6.52 -2.65 6.55
C ALA A 99 -5.03 -2.32 6.39
N SER A 100 -4.49 -2.39 5.17
CA SER A 100 -3.13 -1.97 4.83
C SER A 100 -2.88 -0.50 5.21
N ALA A 101 -3.80 0.39 4.86
CA ALA A 101 -3.70 1.81 5.18
C ALA A 101 -3.72 2.07 6.68
N ALA A 102 -4.55 1.33 7.44
CA ALA A 102 -4.57 1.40 8.90
C ALA A 102 -3.25 0.92 9.52
N MET A 103 -2.61 -0.11 8.96
CA MET A 103 -1.27 -0.57 9.40
C MET A 103 -0.20 0.48 9.14
N CYS A 104 -0.23 1.11 7.95
CA CYS A 104 0.67 2.21 7.60
C CYS A 104 0.44 3.44 8.52
N TYR A 105 -0.82 3.77 8.83
CA TYR A 105 -1.17 4.83 9.78
C TYR A 105 -0.60 4.55 11.17
N LYS A 106 -0.77 3.33 11.68
CA LYS A 106 -0.24 2.92 12.99
C LYS A 106 1.28 3.05 13.05
N PHE A 107 1.97 2.63 11.99
CA PHE A 107 3.42 2.79 11.85
C PHE A 107 3.82 4.27 11.90
N ALA A 108 3.22 5.10 11.06
CA ALA A 108 3.53 6.53 10.97
C ALA A 108 3.27 7.26 12.29
N GLU A 109 2.16 6.96 12.99
CA GLU A 109 1.88 7.50 14.33
C GLU A 109 2.96 7.12 15.34
N LYS A 110 3.34 5.84 15.36
CA LYS A 110 4.36 5.33 16.30
C LYS A 110 5.72 5.98 16.08
N HIS A 111 6.07 6.25 14.83
CA HIS A 111 7.35 6.86 14.46
C HIS A 111 7.31 8.40 14.43
N GLY A 112 6.22 9.02 14.89
CA GLY A 112 6.15 10.47 15.04
C GLY A 112 6.19 11.23 13.71
N TRP A 113 5.69 10.61 12.63
CA TRP A 113 5.67 11.22 11.32
C TRP A 113 4.84 12.50 11.29
N GLU A 114 5.33 13.47 10.54
CA GLU A 114 4.62 14.72 10.30
C GLU A 114 3.28 14.46 9.61
N ARG A 115 2.33 15.36 9.84
CA ARG A 115 0.94 15.18 9.39
C ARG A 115 0.85 14.94 7.89
N GLU A 116 1.62 15.69 7.12
CA GLU A 116 1.65 15.67 5.66
C GLU A 116 2.23 14.35 5.13
N GLU A 117 3.39 13.92 5.63
CA GLU A 117 4.07 12.69 5.22
C GLU A 117 3.22 11.46 5.52
N LYS A 118 2.66 11.41 6.74
CA LYS A 118 1.70 10.39 7.15
C LYS A 118 0.48 10.37 6.22
N ALA A 119 -0.13 11.53 5.95
CA ALA A 119 -1.31 11.61 5.12
C ALA A 119 -1.05 11.15 3.68
N LEU A 120 0.03 11.63 3.05
CA LEU A 120 0.37 11.29 1.67
C LEU A 120 0.67 9.80 1.52
N THR A 121 1.40 9.22 2.45
CA THR A 121 1.77 7.79 2.41
C THR A 121 0.57 6.88 2.65
N VAL A 122 -0.21 7.15 3.69
CA VAL A 122 -1.42 6.38 4.02
C VAL A 122 -2.46 6.47 2.90
N LEU A 123 -2.63 7.66 2.29
CA LEU A 123 -3.54 7.81 1.15
C LEU A 123 -3.03 7.09 -0.10
N SER A 124 -1.72 7.00 -0.31
CA SER A 124 -1.14 6.21 -1.39
C SER A 124 -1.46 4.73 -1.24
N VAL A 125 -1.30 4.20 -0.02
CA VAL A 125 -1.69 2.81 0.31
C VAL A 125 -3.20 2.61 0.14
N LEU A 126 -4.02 3.50 0.68
CA LEU A 126 -5.49 3.37 0.62
C LEU A 126 -6.03 3.41 -0.81
N ASN A 127 -5.37 4.16 -1.69
CA ASN A 127 -5.83 4.45 -3.05
C ASN A 127 -5.04 3.73 -4.14
N HIS A 128 -4.19 2.75 -3.82
CA HIS A 128 -3.40 2.07 -4.86
C HIS A 128 -4.24 1.34 -5.93
N HIS A 129 -5.54 1.12 -5.69
CA HIS A 129 -6.51 0.64 -6.67
C HIS A 129 -7.50 1.72 -7.20
N HIS A 130 -7.21 3.02 -7.06
CA HIS A 130 -8.17 4.13 -7.28
C HIS A 130 -8.80 4.17 -8.69
N ALA A 131 -8.17 3.57 -9.70
CA ALA A 131 -8.75 3.42 -11.04
C ALA A 131 -9.90 2.39 -11.10
N SER A 132 -9.98 1.47 -10.14
CA SER A 132 -10.96 0.35 -10.10
C SER A 132 -11.99 0.47 -8.97
N ARG A 133 -11.69 1.21 -7.90
CA ARG A 133 -12.56 1.41 -6.73
C ARG A 133 -12.34 2.81 -6.16
N ASN A 134 -13.35 3.38 -5.51
CA ASN A 134 -13.21 4.67 -4.80
C ASN A 134 -13.32 4.47 -3.28
N PRO A 135 -12.38 3.73 -2.65
CA PRO A 135 -12.37 3.55 -1.21
C PRO A 135 -12.18 4.89 -0.50
N PHE A 136 -11.62 5.91 -1.17
CA PHE A 136 -11.55 7.28 -0.65
C PHE A 136 -12.94 7.82 -0.31
N ARG A 137 -13.89 7.79 -1.25
CA ARG A 137 -15.24 8.33 -1.01
C ARG A 137 -15.97 7.57 0.09
N GLU A 138 -15.85 6.24 0.11
CA GLU A 138 -16.56 5.40 1.07
C GLU A 138 -15.92 5.45 2.48
N ALA A 139 -14.60 5.45 2.59
CA ALA A 139 -13.89 5.57 3.87
C ALA A 139 -13.96 7.01 4.43
N PHE A 140 -13.87 8.05 3.59
CA PHE A 140 -14.03 9.44 4.06
C PHE A 140 -15.41 9.75 4.58
N THR A 141 -16.48 9.10 4.09
CA THR A 141 -17.83 9.33 4.59
C THR A 141 -18.05 8.77 6.00
N GLY A 142 -17.07 8.06 6.58
CA GLY A 142 -17.26 7.37 7.85
C GLY A 142 -18.26 6.23 7.70
N ASP A 143 -18.18 5.51 6.58
CA ASP A 143 -19.10 4.42 6.31
C ASP A 143 -18.93 3.32 7.38
N GLU A 144 -19.88 3.30 8.32
CA GLU A 144 -19.97 2.32 9.39
C GLU A 144 -20.02 0.88 8.85
N TYR A 145 -20.47 0.68 7.61
CA TYR A 145 -20.39 -0.62 6.95
C TYR A 145 -18.94 -1.05 6.74
N ILE A 146 -18.11 -0.20 6.13
CA ILE A 146 -16.70 -0.51 5.86
C ILE A 146 -15.96 -0.69 7.17
N LYS A 147 -16.16 0.21 8.13
CA LYS A 147 -15.55 0.10 9.46
C LYS A 147 -15.85 -1.26 10.10
N LYS A 148 -17.12 -1.69 10.11
CA LYS A 148 -17.51 -3.03 10.61
C LYS A 148 -16.85 -4.17 9.83
N LYS A 149 -16.70 -4.05 8.51
CA LYS A 149 -15.99 -5.06 7.70
C LYS A 149 -14.51 -5.14 8.06
N VAL A 150 -13.83 -4.01 8.22
CA VAL A 150 -12.42 -3.97 8.61
C VAL A 150 -12.22 -4.52 10.01
N HIS A 151 -13.09 -4.18 10.98
CA HIS A 151 -13.06 -4.83 12.31
C HIS A 151 -13.19 -6.35 12.21
N LYS A 152 -14.07 -6.86 11.33
CA LYS A 152 -14.21 -8.31 11.10
C LYS A 152 -12.96 -8.93 10.46
N ILE A 153 -12.31 -8.23 9.54
CA ILE A 153 -11.05 -8.67 8.94
C ILE A 153 -9.97 -8.75 10.03
N VAL A 154 -9.78 -7.68 10.79
CA VAL A 154 -8.79 -7.60 11.86
C VAL A 154 -9.05 -8.65 12.95
N GLY A 155 -10.30 -8.82 13.36
CA GLY A 155 -10.70 -9.81 14.36
C GLY A 155 -10.52 -11.27 13.93
N SER A 156 -10.20 -11.55 12.66
CA SER A 156 -9.86 -12.91 12.22
C SER A 156 -8.45 -13.36 12.61
N GLY A 157 -7.61 -12.45 13.10
CA GLY A 157 -6.21 -12.70 13.39
C GLY A 157 -5.31 -12.53 12.17
N PHE A 158 -4.04 -12.24 12.44
CA PHE A 158 -3.03 -11.95 11.43
C PHE A 158 -2.19 -13.20 11.14
N CYS A 159 -2.00 -13.52 9.85
CA CYS A 159 -1.14 -14.62 9.40
C CYS A 159 0.26 -14.05 9.13
N GLU A 160 1.15 -14.17 10.11
CA GLU A 160 2.51 -13.63 10.00
C GLU A 160 3.34 -14.35 8.93
N GLY A 161 3.36 -15.68 8.96
CA GLY A 161 4.12 -16.48 8.00
C GLY A 161 5.59 -16.07 7.95
N ASP A 162 6.08 -15.77 6.74
CA ASP A 162 7.45 -15.31 6.47
C ASP A 162 7.61 -13.77 6.42
N LEU A 163 6.54 -13.00 6.67
CA LEU A 163 6.59 -11.54 6.66
C LEU A 163 7.53 -10.92 7.71
N PRO A 164 7.73 -11.46 8.93
CA PRO A 164 8.63 -10.84 9.91
C PRO A 164 10.05 -10.65 9.37
N GLU A 165 10.53 -11.57 8.52
CA GLU A 165 11.86 -11.48 7.92
C GLU A 165 11.93 -10.36 6.89
N LEU A 166 10.96 -10.28 5.98
CA LEU A 166 10.84 -9.21 4.98
C LEU A 166 10.79 -7.83 5.65
N PHE A 167 9.88 -7.63 6.61
CA PHE A 167 9.72 -6.34 7.26
C PHE A 167 10.99 -5.94 8.02
N LYS A 168 11.67 -6.90 8.65
CA LYS A 168 12.95 -6.67 9.32
C LYS A 168 14.03 -6.19 8.35
N THR A 169 14.10 -6.73 7.12
CA THR A 169 15.06 -6.23 6.11
C THR A 169 14.78 -4.79 5.67
N CYS A 170 13.54 -4.33 5.82
CA CYS A 170 13.16 -2.94 5.56
C CYS A 170 13.21 -2.05 6.82
N GLY A 171 13.78 -2.54 7.93
CA GLY A 171 13.86 -1.77 9.18
C GLY A 171 12.54 -1.64 9.95
N VAL A 172 11.53 -2.47 9.65
CA VAL A 172 10.20 -2.43 10.27
C VAL A 172 9.95 -3.69 11.10
N HIS A 173 9.44 -3.54 12.31
CA HIS A 173 9.04 -4.68 13.14
C HIS A 173 7.55 -5.00 12.94
N LEU A 174 7.23 -6.16 12.37
CA LEU A 174 5.86 -6.54 12.01
C LEU A 174 4.88 -6.54 13.19
N SER A 175 5.34 -6.89 14.40
CA SER A 175 4.53 -6.89 15.63
C SER A 175 3.96 -5.50 15.96
N GLU A 176 4.60 -4.43 15.48
CA GLU A 176 4.17 -3.06 15.67
C GLU A 176 3.01 -2.68 14.75
N LEU A 177 2.81 -3.45 13.69
CA LEU A 177 1.84 -3.18 12.64
C LEU A 177 0.52 -3.90 12.86
N VAL A 178 0.53 -5.05 13.56
CA VAL A 178 -0.65 -5.88 13.74
C VAL A 178 -1.76 -5.07 14.42
N LEU A 179 -2.87 -4.88 13.72
CA LEU A 179 -3.99 -4.07 14.22
C LEU A 179 -4.79 -4.81 15.28
N ASN A 180 -5.28 -4.02 16.23
CA ASN A 180 -6.39 -4.37 17.10
C ASN A 180 -7.63 -3.50 16.78
N SER A 181 -8.73 -3.70 17.53
CA SER A 181 -9.97 -2.96 17.31
C SER A 181 -9.85 -1.44 17.55
N SER A 182 -9.06 -1.02 18.55
CA SER A 182 -8.82 0.40 18.80
C SER A 182 -8.02 1.06 17.69
N ASP A 183 -7.05 0.36 17.10
CA ASP A 183 -6.25 0.88 15.98
C ASP A 183 -7.14 1.19 14.77
N VAL A 184 -8.06 0.28 14.44
CA VAL A 184 -9.06 0.48 13.36
C VAL A 184 -9.92 1.70 13.66
N SER A 185 -10.43 1.83 14.90
CA SER A 185 -11.28 2.96 15.28
C SER A 185 -10.53 4.30 15.21
N GLY A 186 -9.26 4.32 15.65
CA GLY A 186 -8.38 5.48 15.58
C GLY A 186 -8.13 5.91 14.13
N PHE A 187 -7.82 4.95 13.25
CA PHE A 187 -7.63 5.20 11.82
C PHE A 187 -8.86 5.85 11.16
N PHE A 188 -10.06 5.31 11.38
CA PHE A 188 -11.29 5.90 10.82
C PHE A 188 -11.61 7.28 11.41
N SER A 189 -11.32 7.49 12.70
CA SER A 189 -11.47 8.81 13.32
C SER A 189 -10.51 9.84 12.70
N TRP A 190 -9.25 9.45 12.49
CA TRP A 190 -8.25 10.29 11.83
C TRP A 190 -8.63 10.61 10.37
N LEU A 191 -9.09 9.63 9.60
CA LEU A 191 -9.59 9.87 8.23
C LEU A 191 -10.78 10.84 8.21
N GLY A 192 -11.76 10.64 9.10
CA GLY A 192 -13.00 11.40 9.12
C GLY A 192 -12.85 12.84 9.64
N GLY A 193 -11.95 13.07 10.60
CA GLY A 193 -11.77 14.37 11.26
C GLY A 193 -10.50 15.12 10.87
N GLY A 194 -9.41 14.41 10.56
CA GLY A 194 -8.06 14.98 10.44
C GLY A 194 -7.63 15.42 9.04
N LEU A 195 -8.31 14.98 7.98
CA LEU A 195 -7.89 15.22 6.59
C LEU A 195 -8.89 16.03 5.76
N ARG A 196 -10.13 16.18 6.20
CA ARG A 196 -11.15 16.93 5.45
C ARG A 196 -10.71 18.40 5.34
N LYS A 197 -10.50 18.89 4.11
CA LYS A 197 -10.32 20.31 3.67
C LYS A 197 -8.95 20.70 3.10
N HIS A 198 -8.00 19.78 2.93
CA HIS A 198 -6.69 20.14 2.37
C HIS A 198 -6.55 19.80 0.88
N SER A 199 -6.38 20.84 0.04
CA SER A 199 -6.22 20.72 -1.41
C SER A 199 -4.94 19.96 -1.82
N TRP A 200 -3.92 19.95 -0.95
CA TRP A 200 -2.67 19.24 -1.16
C TRP A 200 -2.78 17.72 -1.01
N LEU A 201 -3.86 17.19 -0.43
CA LEU A 201 -3.99 15.73 -0.25
C LEU A 201 -3.97 14.97 -1.56
N LYS A 202 -4.48 15.56 -2.66
CA LYS A 202 -4.40 14.96 -4.00
C LYS A 202 -2.97 14.66 -4.47
N LEU A 203 -1.97 15.29 -3.85
CA LEU A 203 -0.56 15.06 -4.13
C LEU A 203 -0.07 13.69 -3.64
N TYR A 204 -0.89 12.91 -2.91
CA TYR A 204 -0.59 11.51 -2.63
C TYR A 204 -0.30 10.73 -3.92
N ILE A 205 -0.87 11.14 -5.06
CA ILE A 205 -0.61 10.53 -6.36
C ILE A 205 0.88 10.55 -6.75
N LEU A 206 1.65 11.52 -6.25
CA LEU A 206 3.09 11.62 -6.49
C LEU A 206 3.87 10.59 -5.65
N VAL A 207 3.36 10.19 -4.49
CA VAL A 207 3.94 9.10 -3.68
C VAL A 207 3.45 7.73 -4.19
N MET A 208 2.21 7.68 -4.68
CA MET A 208 1.57 6.46 -5.19
C MET A 208 2.10 6.03 -6.57
N TYR A 209 2.59 6.95 -7.40
CA TYR A 209 2.97 6.63 -8.77
C TYR A 209 4.05 5.53 -8.88
N PRO A 210 5.15 5.55 -8.10
CA PRO A 210 6.09 4.43 -8.06
C PRO A 210 5.45 3.10 -7.61
N LEU A 211 4.52 3.16 -6.66
CA LEU A 211 3.74 1.97 -6.24
C LEU A 211 2.91 1.39 -7.39
N ILE A 212 2.23 2.22 -8.19
CA ILE A 212 1.44 1.75 -9.33
C ILE A 212 2.34 1.07 -10.37
N ILE A 213 3.53 1.62 -10.63
CA ILE A 213 4.51 1.00 -11.52
C ILE A 213 4.92 -0.36 -10.97
N ALA A 214 5.34 -0.41 -9.70
CA ALA A 214 5.83 -1.61 -9.04
C ALA A 214 4.78 -2.74 -9.03
N ASP A 215 3.57 -2.47 -8.52
CA ASP A 215 2.48 -3.44 -8.44
C ASP A 215 2.09 -3.97 -9.83
N ASN A 216 1.99 -3.10 -10.84
CA ASN A 216 1.59 -3.55 -12.18
C ASN A 216 2.67 -4.38 -12.90
N LEU A 217 3.94 -4.03 -12.72
CA LEU A 217 5.05 -4.77 -13.33
C LEU A 217 5.30 -6.11 -12.64
N ASP A 218 5.22 -6.19 -11.31
CA ASP A 218 5.27 -7.48 -10.62
C ASP A 218 4.06 -8.36 -10.99
N ALA A 219 2.86 -7.76 -11.01
CA ALA A 219 1.64 -8.46 -11.38
C ALA A 219 1.65 -9.07 -12.80
N GLU A 220 2.45 -8.53 -13.72
CA GLU A 220 2.64 -9.07 -15.08
C GLU A 220 3.38 -10.41 -15.07
N GLN A 221 4.34 -10.60 -14.16
CA GLN A 221 5.20 -11.79 -14.09
C GLN A 221 4.42 -13.09 -13.85
N ARG A 222 3.20 -12.96 -13.29
CA ARG A 222 2.27 -14.09 -13.05
C ARG A 222 1.79 -14.80 -14.31
N GLY A 223 1.93 -14.17 -15.48
CA GLY A 223 1.42 -14.70 -16.74
C GLY A 223 -0.12 -14.71 -16.80
N GLY A 224 -0.64 -14.75 -18.02
CA GLY A 224 -2.09 -14.77 -18.26
C GLY A 224 -2.50 -13.98 -19.51
N ILE A 225 -3.75 -14.15 -19.92
CA ILE A 225 -4.29 -13.42 -21.08
C ILE A 225 -4.53 -11.96 -20.66
N MET A 226 -3.59 -11.10 -21.02
CA MET A 226 -3.74 -9.66 -20.87
C MET A 226 -4.49 -9.07 -22.07
N SER A 227 -5.38 -8.12 -21.80
CA SER A 227 -5.99 -7.30 -22.84
C SER A 227 -4.93 -6.47 -23.58
N LYS A 228 -5.23 -6.05 -24.82
CA LYS A 228 -4.33 -5.19 -25.61
C LYS A 228 -4.02 -3.88 -24.87
N SER A 229 -5.01 -3.28 -24.21
CA SER A 229 -4.82 -2.06 -23.41
C SER A 229 -3.85 -2.29 -22.25
N ARG A 230 -3.99 -3.39 -21.51
CA ARG A 230 -3.10 -3.72 -20.39
C ARG A 230 -1.67 -3.99 -20.85
N LYS A 231 -1.48 -4.62 -22.02
CA LYS A 231 -0.15 -4.82 -22.63
C LYS A 231 0.52 -3.50 -23.00
N MET A 232 -0.21 -2.56 -23.60
CA MET A 232 0.35 -1.24 -23.92
C MET A 232 0.73 -0.47 -22.66
N PHE A 233 -0.14 -0.49 -21.65
CA PHE A 233 0.14 0.15 -20.36
C PHE A 233 1.40 -0.43 -19.71
N VAL A 234 1.53 -1.76 -19.61
CA VAL A 234 2.76 -2.40 -19.05
C VAL A 234 4.01 -2.03 -19.84
N ARG A 235 3.94 -1.93 -21.18
CA ARG A 235 5.08 -1.49 -21.99
C ARG A 235 5.51 -0.06 -21.64
N GLU A 236 4.57 0.86 -21.49
CA GLU A 236 4.87 2.24 -21.07
C GLU A 236 5.52 2.27 -19.68
N LEU A 237 5.06 1.44 -18.74
CA LEU A 237 5.68 1.33 -17.42
C LEU A 237 7.10 0.76 -17.47
N LYS A 238 7.35 -0.24 -18.34
CA LYS A 238 8.69 -0.82 -18.56
C LYS A 238 9.69 0.22 -19.06
N GLU A 239 9.28 1.11 -19.97
CA GLU A 239 10.11 2.22 -20.43
C GLU A 239 10.52 3.17 -19.28
N VAL A 240 9.61 3.43 -18.33
CA VAL A 240 9.89 4.28 -17.16
C VAL A 240 10.96 3.66 -16.26
N VAL A 241 10.99 2.34 -16.10
CA VAL A 241 11.99 1.64 -15.26
C VAL A 241 13.24 1.18 -16.01
N GLY A 242 13.21 1.15 -17.35
CA GLY A 242 14.34 0.70 -18.19
C GLY A 242 14.41 -0.80 -18.39
N CYS A 243 13.25 -1.47 -18.39
CA CYS A 243 13.11 -2.90 -18.70
C CYS A 243 12.45 -3.13 -20.06
#